data_AF-A0A662KWQ3-F1
#
_entry.id   AF-A0A662KWQ3-F1
#
_cell.length_a   1.000
_cell.length_b   1.000
_cell.length_c   1.000
_cell.angle_alpha   90.00
_cell.angle_beta   90.00
_cell.angle_gamma   90.00
#
_symmetry.space_group_name_H-M   'P 1'
#
loop_
_entity.id
_entity.type
_entity.pdbx_description
1 polymer ?
#
loop_
_entity_poly.entity_id
_entity_poly.type
_entity_poly.pdbx_seq_one_letter_code
_entity_poly.pdbx_strand_id
1 'polypeptide(L)' 'MKKWWALFIILFIFSIDFWNWNKSEPIILFMPYWMWYIFVLTISLSIAFALFAKYAWREEK' A
#
# COMPACT_ATOMS: atom_id res chain seq x y z
N MET A 1 -13.59 -9.36 8.81
CA MET A 1 -12.24 -9.48 9.41
C MET A 1 -11.21 -10.20 8.53
N LYS A 2 -11.33 -11.49 8.17
CA LYS A 2 -10.30 -12.23 7.39
C LYS A 2 -9.87 -11.56 6.06
N LYS A 3 -10.83 -11.01 5.31
CA LYS A 3 -10.57 -10.29 4.03
C LYS A 3 -9.73 -9.02 4.23
N TRP A 4 -9.92 -8.30 5.34
CA TRP A 4 -9.16 -7.09 5.66
C TRP A 4 -7.70 -7.42 6.00
N TRP A 5 -7.48 -8.47 6.80
CA TRP A 5 -6.14 -8.97 7.07
C TRP A 5 -5.41 -9.39 5.80
N ALA A 6 -6.08 -10.09 4.88
CA ALA A 6 -5.50 -10.43 3.59
C ALA A 6 -5.09 -9.18 2.79
N LEU A 7 -5.95 -8.16 2.72
CA LEU A 7 -5.65 -6.89 2.06
C LEU A 7 -4.41 -6.21 2.68
N PHE A 8 -4.35 -6.11 4.01
CA PHE A 8 -3.22 -5.49 4.70
C PHE A 8 -1.91 -6.28 4.51
N ILE A 9 -1.97 -7.61 4.54
CA ILE A 9 -0.81 -8.47 4.28
C ILE A 9 -0.29 -8.26 2.85
N ILE A 10 -1.20 -8.17 1.87
CA ILE A 10 -0.83 -7.89 0.48
C ILE A 10 -0.14 -6.53 0.40
N LEU A 11 -0.76 -5.46 0.90
CA LEU A 11 -0.16 -4.12 0.89
C LEU A 11 1.20 -4.08 1.61
N PHE A 12 1.35 -4.83 2.71
CA PHE A 12 2.60 -4.95 3.43
C PHE A 12 3.69 -5.66 2.61
N ILE A 13 3.38 -6.82 2.00
CA ILE A 13 4.34 -7.53 1.15
C ILE A 13 4.77 -6.62 -0.01
N PHE A 14 3.81 -5.90 -0.60
CA PHE A 14 4.11 -4.98 -1.69
C PHE A 14 4.97 -3.79 -1.23
N SER A 15 4.89 -3.36 0.03
CA SER A 15 5.73 -2.28 0.55
C SER A 15 7.23 -2.58 0.63
N ILE A 16 7.63 -3.86 0.55
CA ILE A 16 9.03 -4.27 0.69
C ILE A 16 9.81 -4.20 -0.65
N ASP A 17 9.09 -4.00 -1.77
CA ASP A 17 9.64 -3.73 -3.10
C ASP A 17 10.70 -4.74 -3.60
N PHE A 18 10.53 -6.02 -3.30
CA PHE A 18 11.54 -7.06 -3.58
C PHE A 18 11.90 -7.23 -5.07
N TRP A 19 11.01 -6.84 -5.98
CA TRP A 19 11.17 -7.06 -7.43
C TRP A 19 11.95 -5.95 -8.14
N ASN A 20 12.26 -4.86 -7.45
CA ASN A 20 12.86 -3.68 -8.05
C ASN A 20 14.26 -3.36 -7.53
N TRP A 21 14.82 -4.24 -6.70
CA TRP A 21 16.16 -4.06 -6.17
C TRP A 21 17.21 -4.04 -7.28
N ASN A 22 18.16 -3.12 -7.17
CA ASN A 22 19.34 -3.00 -8.03
C ASN A 22 19.04 -2.75 -9.53
N LYS A 23 17.86 -2.22 -9.86
CA LYS A 23 17.50 -1.81 -11.23
C LYS A 23 17.76 -0.32 -11.43
N SER A 24 18.19 0.06 -12.62
CA SER A 24 18.24 1.47 -13.03
C SER A 24 16.83 1.93 -13.34
N GLU A 25 16.34 2.91 -12.60
CA GLU A 25 14.96 3.37 -12.73
C GLU A 25 14.81 4.66 -13.51
N PRO A 26 13.71 4.78 -14.30
CA PRO A 26 13.40 6.03 -14.96
C PRO A 26 13.00 7.08 -13.92
N ILE A 27 13.37 8.33 -14.20
CA ILE A 27 12.91 9.51 -13.46
C ILE A 27 11.62 9.99 -14.12
N ILE A 28 10.55 10.08 -13.34
CA ILE A 28 9.24 10.58 -13.76
C ILE A 28 8.90 11.79 -12.90
N LEU A 29 8.58 12.92 -13.53
CA LEU A 29 8.19 14.16 -12.82
C LEU A 29 9.18 14.51 -11.70
N PHE A 30 10.48 14.50 -12.01
CA PHE A 30 11.58 14.82 -11.08
C PHE A 30 11.80 13.84 -9.92
N MET A 31 11.11 12.69 -9.91
CA MET A 31 11.31 11.66 -8.90
C MET A 31 11.57 10.29 -9.54
N PRO A 32 12.42 9.45 -8.94
CA PRO A 32 12.54 8.04 -9.30
C PRO A 32 11.17 7.34 -9.31
N TYR A 33 10.97 6.42 -10.25
CA TYR A 33 9.73 5.66 -10.39
C TYR A 33 9.29 4.95 -9.09
N TRP A 34 10.20 4.38 -8.32
CA TRP A 34 9.92 3.70 -7.05
C TRP A 34 9.27 4.63 -6.01
N MET A 35 9.55 5.93 -6.05
CA MET A 35 8.90 6.88 -5.14
C MET A 35 7.41 7.02 -5.44
N TRP A 36 7.04 7.04 -6.73
CA TRP A 36 5.63 7.04 -7.15
C TRP A 36 4.93 5.74 -6.76
N TYR A 37 5.65 4.63 -6.88
CA TYR A 37 5.17 3.33 -6.44
C TYR A 37 4.83 3.32 -4.93
N ILE A 38 5.76 3.79 -4.08
CA ILE A 38 5.53 3.90 -2.63
C ILE A 38 4.41 4.90 -2.31
N PHE A 39 4.32 6.01 -3.04
CA PHE A 39 3.25 6.99 -2.87
C PHE A 39 1.87 6.38 -3.09
N VAL A 40 1.68 5.63 -4.18
CA VAL A 40 0.42 4.93 -4.47
C VAL A 40 0.10 3.87 -3.42
N LEU A 41 1.10 3.09 -2.99
CA LEU A 41 0.93 2.12 -1.91
C LEU A 41 0.49 2.78 -0.60
N THR A 42 1.11 3.90 -0.24
CA THR A 42 0.80 4.64 0.97
C THR A 42 -0.63 5.17 0.95
N ILE A 43 -1.05 5.78 -0.17
CA ILE A 43 -2.44 6.22 -0.36
C ILE A 43 -3.40 5.04 -0.25
N SER A 44 -3.09 3.92 -0.91
CA SER A 44 -3.92 2.72 -0.89
C SER A 44 -4.06 2.16 0.54
N LEU A 45 -2.98 2.16 1.31
CA LEU A 45 -2.99 1.75 2.71
C LEU A 45 -3.83 2.69 3.57
N SER A 46 -3.69 4.01 3.41
CA SER A 46 -4.51 4.99 4.14
C SER A 46 -6.00 4.84 3.82
N ILE A 47 -6.36 4.63 2.55
CA ILE A 47 -7.74 4.36 2.13
C ILE A 47 -8.24 3.05 2.74
N ALA A 48 -7.45 1.99 2.68
CA ALA A 48 -7.80 0.70 3.28
C ALA A 48 -8.06 0.83 4.79
N PHE A 49 -7.22 1.58 5.52
CA PHE A 49 -7.44 1.87 6.94
C PHE A 49 -8.71 2.70 7.20
N ALA A 50 -8.96 3.75 6.42
CA ALA A 50 -10.16 4.58 6.56
C ALA A 50 -11.44 3.75 6.35
N LEU A 51 -11.46 2.89 5.32
CA LEU A 51 -12.58 2.00 5.04
C LEU A 51 -12.71 0.91 6.11
N PHE A 52 -11.60 0.31 6.56
CA PHE A 52 -11.62 -0.66 7.65
C PHE A 52 -12.23 -0.07 8.92
N ALA A 53 -11.78 1.12 9.32
CA ALA A 53 -12.30 1.84 10.48
C ALA A 53 -13.80 2.15 10.36
N LYS A 54 -14.25 2.54 9.16
CA LYS A 54 -15.66 2.89 8.92
C LYS A 54 -16.60 1.68 8.88
N TYR A 55 -16.19 0.60 8.21
CA TYR A 55 -17.07 -0.49 7.82
C TYR A 55 -16.85 -1.80 8.56
N ALA A 56 -15.65 -2.06 9.07
CA ALA A 56 -15.33 -3.34 9.69
C ALA A 56 -15.05 -3.23 11.19
N TRP A 57 -14.46 -2.10 11.61
CA TRP A 57 -14.22 -1.84 13.03
C TRP A 57 -15.49 -1.39 13.78
N ARG A 58 -16.44 -0.78 13.06
CA ARG A 58 -17.67 -0.23 13.67
C ARG A 58 -18.71 -1.28 14.05
N GLU A 59 -18.59 -2.52 13.56
CA GLU A 59 -19.52 -3.63 13.87
C GLU A 59 -19.23 -4.32 15.21
N GLU A 60 -18.22 -3.88 15.98
CA GLU A 60 -18.05 -4.31 17.40
C GLU A 60 -18.87 -3.46 18.39
N LYS A 61 -20.10 -3.07 18.02
CA LYS A 61 -21.09 -2.52 18.94
C LYS A 61 -22.45 -3.19 18.75
#